data_AF-A0A3E2YSX7-F1
#
_entry.id   AF-A0A3E2YSX7-F1
#
_cell.length_a   1.000
_cell.length_b   1.000
_cell.length_c   1.000
_cell.angle_alpha   90.00
_cell.angle_beta   90.00
_cell.angle_gamma   90.00
#
_symmetry.space_group_name_H-M   'P 1'
#
loop_
_entity.id
_entity.type
_entity.pdbx_description
1 polymer ?
#
loop_
_entity_poly.entity_id
_entity_poly.type
_entity_poly.pdbx_seq_one_letter_code
_entity_poly.pdbx_strand_id
1 'polypeptide(L)'
;MSTDELAPLHPDATGLTLFRALPNGTGRAYSEVEFTRGRAGVEHFLRQLRAFGYVRNSSADPESGYGVLDVLNAAGDIVQDYEVPTARAHAYIKRKLRLTVRHAPEAEGR
;
A
#
# COMPACT_ATOMS: atom_id res chain seq x y z
N MET A 1 -4.73 -16.39 19.42
CA MET A 1 -4.11 -15.73 18.25
C MET A 1 -4.00 -14.26 18.60
N SER A 2 -2.80 -13.68 18.59
CA SER A 2 -2.63 -12.26 18.86
C SER A 2 -3.36 -11.47 17.77
N THR A 3 -4.45 -10.82 18.12
CA THR A 3 -5.08 -9.77 17.32
C THR A 3 -4.15 -8.58 17.33
N ASP A 4 -3.11 -8.63 16.48
CA ASP A 4 -2.33 -7.44 16.20
C ASP A 4 -3.29 -6.45 15.53
N GLU A 5 -3.62 -5.40 16.27
CA GLU A 5 -4.53 -4.37 15.80
C GLU A 5 -3.74 -3.44 14.88
N LEU A 6 -4.28 -3.20 13.68
CA LEU A 6 -3.69 -2.20 12.81
C LEU A 6 -3.72 -0.85 13.53
N ALA A 7 -2.65 -0.08 13.41
CA ALA A 7 -2.60 1.28 13.89
C ALA A 7 -3.82 2.07 13.38
N PRO A 8 -4.38 3.00 14.18
CA PRO A 8 -5.48 3.84 13.72
C PRO A 8 -5.16 4.52 12.39
N LEU A 9 -6.13 4.51 11.47
CA LEU A 9 -5.96 5.10 10.15
C LEU A 9 -5.84 6.63 10.24
N HIS A 10 -4.82 7.17 9.58
CA HIS A 10 -4.56 8.62 9.48
C HIS A 10 -5.82 9.41 9.08
N PRO A 11 -6.11 10.56 9.70
CA PRO A 11 -7.33 11.35 9.43
C PRO A 11 -7.45 11.82 7.97
N ASP A 12 -6.33 12.09 7.32
CA ASP A 12 -6.31 12.62 5.94
C ASP A 12 -6.26 11.53 4.86
N ALA A 13 -6.44 10.26 5.21
CA ALA A 13 -6.38 9.16 4.26
C ALA A 13 -7.49 9.28 3.19
N THR A 14 -7.12 9.35 1.91
CA THR A 14 -8.06 9.42 0.78
C THR A 14 -7.80 8.34 -0.27
N GLY A 15 -6.57 7.83 -0.35
CA GLY A 15 -6.15 6.90 -1.38
C GLY A 15 -5.17 5.85 -0.90
N LEU A 16 -4.83 4.95 -1.83
CA LEU A 16 -3.84 3.91 -1.64
C LEU A 16 -2.93 3.81 -2.86
N THR A 17 -1.68 3.42 -2.63
CA THR A 17 -0.80 2.89 -3.68
C THR A 17 -0.02 1.70 -3.15
N LEU A 18 0.69 1.01 -4.02
CA LEU A 18 1.46 -0.18 -3.68
C LEU A 18 2.90 0.03 -4.12
N PHE A 19 3.82 -0.49 -3.31
CA PHE A 19 5.25 -0.52 -3.61
C PHE A 19 5.82 -1.90 -3.34
N ARG A 20 6.82 -2.30 -4.14
CA ARG A 20 7.59 -3.52 -3.92
C ARG A 20 9.07 -3.27 -4.18
N ALA A 21 9.90 -3.50 -3.17
CA ALA A 21 11.33 -3.64 -3.33
C ALA A 21 11.67 -4.92 -4.12
N LEU A 22 12.65 -4.84 -5.01
CA LEU A 22 13.13 -5.95 -5.84
C LEU A 22 14.54 -6.38 -5.41
N PRO A 23 14.93 -7.65 -5.61
CA PRO A 23 16.23 -8.16 -5.17
C PRO A 23 17.45 -7.46 -5.79
N ASN A 24 17.27 -6.77 -6.92
CA ASN A 24 18.31 -6.00 -7.59
C ASN A 24 18.51 -4.59 -6.99
N GLY A 25 17.92 -4.31 -5.83
CA GLY A 25 17.99 -3.01 -5.16
C GLY A 25 17.07 -1.94 -5.77
N THR A 26 16.26 -2.27 -6.78
CA THR A 26 15.28 -1.33 -7.34
C THR A 26 13.90 -1.48 -6.72
N GLY A 27 13.03 -0.49 -6.94
CA GLY A 27 11.64 -0.52 -6.50
C GLY A 27 10.68 -0.62 -7.68
N ARG A 28 9.50 -1.19 -7.44
CA ARG A 28 8.36 -1.12 -8.35
C ARG A 28 7.22 -0.40 -7.66
N ALA A 29 6.97 0.83 -8.09
CA ALA A 29 5.81 1.62 -7.69
C ALA A 29 4.62 1.31 -8.59
N TYR A 30 3.42 1.40 -8.02
CA TYR A 30 2.17 1.20 -8.73
C TYR A 30 1.39 2.53 -8.85
N SER A 31 0.38 2.54 -9.72
CA SER A 31 -0.57 3.64 -9.82
C SER A 31 -1.28 3.85 -8.49
N GLU A 32 -1.71 5.08 -8.25
CA GLU A 32 -2.50 5.45 -7.09
C GLU A 32 -3.98 5.17 -7.36
N VAL A 33 -4.75 4.94 -6.30
CA VAL A 33 -6.22 4.89 -6.36
C VAL A 33 -6.79 5.75 -5.26
N GLU A 34 -7.67 6.68 -5.65
CA GLU A 34 -8.43 7.50 -4.73
C GLU A 34 -9.81 6.88 -4.48
N PHE A 35 -10.27 6.90 -3.24
CA PHE A 35 -11.59 6.40 -2.86
C PHE A 35 -12.58 7.56 -2.86
N THR A 36 -13.72 7.41 -3.54
CA THR A 36 -14.79 8.43 -3.58
C THR A 36 -15.39 8.74 -2.20
N ARG A 37 -15.26 7.82 -1.24
CA ARG A 37 -15.67 7.99 0.16
C ARG A 37 -14.53 8.47 1.06
N GLY A 38 -13.40 8.87 0.48
CA GLY A 38 -12.17 9.24 1.18
C GLY A 38 -11.77 8.20 2.21
N ARG A 39 -11.50 8.67 3.44
CA ARG A 39 -11.05 7.86 4.57
C ARG A 39 -11.93 6.66 4.87
N ALA A 40 -13.26 6.81 4.79
CA ALA A 40 -14.18 5.70 5.07
C ALA A 40 -14.05 4.57 4.03
N GLY A 41 -13.72 4.91 2.78
CA GLY A 41 -13.43 3.93 1.73
C GLY A 41 -12.14 3.17 2.00
N VAL A 42 -11.07 3.91 2.35
CA VAL A 42 -9.77 3.35 2.72
C VAL A 42 -9.91 2.42 3.94
N GLU A 43 -10.56 2.89 5.01
CA GLU A 43 -10.80 2.13 6.23
C GLU A 43 -11.56 0.82 5.97
N HIS A 44 -12.64 0.90 5.18
CA HIS A 44 -13.42 -0.28 4.81
C HIS A 44 -12.55 -1.32 4.08
N PHE A 45 -11.69 -0.87 3.18
CA PHE A 45 -10.80 -1.76 2.44
C PHE A 45 -9.71 -2.37 3.33
N LEU A 46 -9.05 -1.56 4.17
CA LEU A 46 -8.04 -2.04 5.11
C LEU A 46 -8.59 -3.07 6.10
N ARG A 47 -9.83 -2.87 6.57
CA ARG A 47 -10.53 -3.88 7.39
C ARG A 47 -10.69 -5.22 6.68
N GLN A 48 -11.02 -5.22 5.38
CA GLN A 48 -11.09 -6.46 4.60
C GLN A 48 -9.71 -7.12 4.48
N LEU A 49 -8.68 -6.33 4.18
CA LEU A 49 -7.32 -6.86 4.07
C LEU A 49 -6.82 -7.44 5.40
N ARG A 50 -7.10 -6.78 6.53
CA ARG A 50 -6.80 -7.28 7.88
C ARG A 50 -7.49 -8.62 8.13
N ALA A 51 -8.78 -8.73 7.82
CA ALA A 51 -9.55 -9.97 8.01
C ALA A 51 -8.98 -11.15 7.19
N PHE A 52 -8.32 -10.87 6.07
CA PHE A 52 -7.65 -11.89 5.25
C PHE A 52 -6.17 -12.11 5.62
N GLY A 53 -5.62 -11.37 6.58
CA GLY A 53 -4.19 -11.39 6.91
C GLY A 53 -3.31 -10.86 5.78
N TYR A 54 -3.83 -9.93 4.95
CA TYR A 54 -3.15 -9.40 3.77
C TYR A 54 -2.40 -8.08 4.03
N VAL A 55 -2.54 -7.52 5.23
CA VAL A 55 -1.78 -6.35 5.71
C VAL A 55 -1.45 -6.51 7.19
N ARG A 56 -0.34 -5.91 7.63
CA ARG A 56 0.03 -5.72 9.03
C ARG A 56 0.67 -4.35 9.24
N ASN A 57 0.87 -3.94 10.48
CA ASN A 57 1.62 -2.72 10.78
C ASN A 57 3.01 -2.80 10.17
N SER A 58 3.50 -1.72 9.58
CA SER A 58 4.89 -1.64 9.13
C SER A 58 5.84 -1.89 10.29
N SER A 59 6.82 -2.75 10.08
CA SER A 59 7.87 -3.03 11.05
C SER A 59 9.11 -2.19 10.76
N ALA A 60 10.01 -2.07 11.74
CA ALA A 60 11.30 -1.41 11.53
C ALA A 60 12.25 -2.23 10.62
N ASP A 61 11.92 -3.49 10.33
CA ASP A 61 12.68 -4.36 9.45
C ASP A 61 12.18 -4.21 7.99
N PRO A 62 12.98 -3.63 7.09
CA PRO A 62 12.57 -3.42 5.69
C PRO A 62 12.41 -4.72 4.90
N GLU A 63 12.94 -5.86 5.39
CA GLU A 63 12.83 -7.16 4.72
C GLU A 63 11.67 -8.02 5.25
N SER A 64 10.98 -7.54 6.29
CA SER A 64 9.93 -8.29 6.95
C SER A 64 8.72 -8.60 6.04
N GLY A 65 8.53 -7.82 4.97
CA GLY A 65 7.39 -7.92 4.05
C GLY A 65 7.75 -8.17 2.58
N TYR A 66 6.75 -8.61 1.81
CA TYR A 66 6.87 -8.75 0.35
C TYR A 66 6.70 -7.40 -0.37
N GLY A 67 5.99 -6.45 0.24
CA GLY A 67 5.79 -5.09 -0.28
C GLY A 67 5.12 -4.20 0.75
N VAL A 68 4.81 -2.97 0.34
CA VAL A 68 4.23 -1.93 1.18
C VAL A 68 2.95 -1.42 0.51
N LEU A 69 1.90 -1.25 1.31
CA LEU A 69 0.66 -0.59 0.95
C LEU A 69 0.69 0.81 1.56
N ASP A 70 0.94 1.80 0.72
CA ASP A 70 1.01 3.20 1.14
C ASP A 70 -0.39 3.81 1.16
N VAL A 71 -0.68 4.57 2.21
CA VAL A 71 -1.88 5.38 2.37
C VAL A 71 -1.58 6.81 1.97
N LEU A 72 -2.43 7.37 1.11
CA LEU A 72 -2.24 8.68 0.53
C LEU A 72 -3.22 9.70 1.11
N ASN A 73 -2.80 10.97 1.16
CA ASN A 73 -3.71 12.10 1.36
C ASN A 73 -4.23 12.65 0.02
N ALA A 74 -5.05 13.71 0.08
CA ALA A 74 -5.61 14.36 -1.10
C ALA A 74 -4.56 15.03 -2.02
N ALA A 75 -3.36 15.30 -1.52
CA ALA A 75 -2.24 15.83 -2.31
C ALA A 75 -1.42 14.73 -3.00
N GLY A 76 -1.70 13.45 -2.69
CA GLY A 76 -0.92 12.31 -3.17
C GLY A 76 0.31 11.99 -2.32
N ASP A 77 0.48 12.63 -1.16
CA ASP A 77 1.58 12.32 -0.25
C ASP A 77 1.27 11.07 0.57
N ILE A 78 2.31 10.28 0.84
CA ILE A 78 2.23 9.12 1.75
C ILE A 78 2.13 9.64 3.19
N VAL A 79 1.02 9.31 3.86
CA VAL A 79 0.76 9.71 5.27
C VAL A 79 0.83 8.55 6.25
N GLN A 80 0.79 7.33 5.75
CA GLN A 80 0.89 6.11 6.54
C GLN A 80 1.21 4.94 5.60
N ASP A 81 1.78 3.88 6.14
CA ASP A 81 2.07 2.67 5.39
C ASP A 81 1.68 1.41 6.19
N TYR A 82 1.45 0.34 5.44
CA TYR A 82 1.23 -1.00 5.99
C TYR A 82 2.06 -2.01 5.22
N GLU A 83 2.54 -3.02 5.93
CA GLU A 83 3.29 -4.07 5.30
C GLU A 83 2.36 -5.10 4.65
N VAL A 84 2.74 -5.56 3.45
CA VAL A 84 2.08 -6.65 2.73
C VAL A 84 2.95 -7.90 2.85
N PRO A 85 2.54 -8.91 3.63
CA PRO A 85 3.45 -9.98 4.08
C PRO A 85 3.80 -11.00 2.99
N THR A 86 2.98 -11.12 1.94
CA THR A 86 3.14 -12.20 0.95
C THR A 86 2.88 -11.74 -0.49
N ALA A 87 3.48 -12.46 -1.44
CA ALA A 87 3.21 -12.28 -2.88
C ALA A 87 1.74 -12.45 -3.23
N ARG A 88 1.03 -13.36 -2.54
CA ARG A 88 -0.40 -13.61 -2.73
C ARG A 88 -1.24 -12.39 -2.31
N ALA A 89 -0.95 -11.81 -1.15
CA ALA A 89 -1.63 -10.61 -0.67
C ALA A 89 -1.39 -9.44 -1.63
N HIS A 90 -0.14 -9.23 -2.05
CA HIS A 90 0.22 -8.21 -3.03
C HIS A 90 -0.53 -8.38 -4.36
N ALA A 91 -0.59 -9.61 -4.90
CA ALA A 91 -1.32 -9.89 -6.14
C ALA A 91 -2.83 -9.64 -6.00
N TYR A 92 -3.40 -9.98 -4.84
CA TYR A 92 -4.81 -9.72 -4.55
C TYR A 92 -5.11 -8.22 -4.53
N ILE A 93 -4.32 -7.43 -3.78
CA ILE A 93 -4.49 -5.97 -3.66
C ILE A 93 -4.38 -5.32 -5.03
N LYS A 94 -3.30 -5.61 -5.77
CA LYS A 94 -3.09 -5.10 -7.13
C LYS A 94 -4.32 -5.36 -8.02
N ARG A 95 -4.84 -6.58 -8.04
CA ARG A 95 -6.00 -6.96 -8.87
C ARG A 95 -7.27 -6.26 -8.41
N LYS A 96 -7.49 -6.17 -7.09
CA LYS A 96 -8.73 -5.62 -6.52
C LYS A 96 -8.83 -4.10 -6.73
N LEU A 97 -7.72 -3.39 -6.61
CA LEU A 97 -7.62 -1.95 -6.85
C LEU A 97 -7.30 -1.60 -8.31
N ARG A 98 -7.09 -2.60 -9.17
CA ARG A 98 -6.72 -2.45 -10.60
C ARG A 98 -5.45 -1.61 -10.81
N LEU A 99 -4.48 -1.76 -9.92
CA LEU A 99 -3.24 -0.99 -9.99
C LEU A 99 -2.36 -1.44 -11.16
N THR A 100 -1.82 -0.47 -11.89
CA THR A 100 -0.82 -0.68 -12.95
C THR A 100 0.57 -0.30 -12.45
N VAL A 101 1.62 -0.77 -13.11
CA VAL A 101 2.99 -0.36 -12.75
C VAL A 101 3.18 1.08 -13.21
N ARG A 102 3.67 1.96 -12.33
CA ARG A 102 4.13 3.27 -12.76
C ARG A 102 5.45 3.13 -13.49
N HIS A 103 5.46 3.54 -14.75
CA HIS A 103 6.70 3.76 -15.47
C HIS A 103 7.26 5.09 -14.96
N ALA A 104 8.54 5.12 -14.59
CA ALA A 104 9.21 6.39 -14.35
C ALA A 104 9.08 7.25 -15.61
N PRO A 105 8.88 8.57 -15.51
CA PRO A 105 9.10 9.43 -16.66
C PRO A 105 10.52 9.16 -17.17
N GLU A 106 10.67 8.95 -18.48
CA GLU A 106 11.99 8.93 -19.10
C GLU A 106 12.70 10.21 -18.65
N ALA A 107 13.87 10.07 -18.04
CA ALA A 107 14.68 11.23 -17.74
C ALA A 107 14.97 11.92 -19.08
N GLU A 108 14.35 13.08 -19.32
CA GLU A 108 14.73 13.92 -20.44
C GLU A 108 16.23 14.18 -20.32
N GLY A 109 16.98 13.56 -21.25
CA GLY A 109 18.43 13.68 -21.31
C GLY A 109 18.83 15.15 -21.34
N ARG A 110 19.67 15.54 -20.39
CA ARG A 110 20.45 16.77 -20.46
C ARG A 110 21.80 16.49 -21.10
#